data_AF-A0A353EVN3-F1
#
_entry.id   AF-A0A353EVN3-F1
#
_cell.length_a   1.000
_cell.length_b   1.000
_cell.length_c   1.000
_cell.angle_alpha   90.00
_cell.angle_beta   90.00
_cell.angle_gamma   90.00
#
_symmetry.space_group_name_H-M   'P 1'
#
loop_
_entity.id
_entity.type
_entity.pdbx_description
1 polymer ?
#
loop_
_entity_poly.entity_id
_entity_poly.type
_entity_poly.pdbx_seq_one_letter_code
_entity_poly.pdbx_strand_id
1 'polypeptide(L)'
;MSNTAVHTDITRLLEILRATGKKYDTDKIRAAYEYANEMHRGQMRASGEPYISHPIAVAEIVAGLELDTDSICAALLHDTVEDCSDKTNLHEIEKKFGTDVAMLVDGLTKIVTLRVEDKEEAHIENLRKMLLAMSRDVRVIFIKLCDRLHNMRTLDAKPESKRRLTALETMHVYAPLAHRLGMQRIKQELENLSLQYLDPIGYEEVRRHIEEKYGQNLNFIEKVRAAVDRKMRENNIHFTLEGRIKSVYSIYRKMYNQNKSFDQIYDFYALRIIVDTELECYTALGLIHEMFNSIPGRFKDYIS
;
A
#
# COMPACT_ATOMS: atom_id res chain seq x y z
N MET A 1 -13.66 -1.60 -19.25
CA MET A 1 -12.43 -1.51 -20.09
C MET A 1 -11.86 -0.11 -19.94
N SER A 2 -11.11 0.10 -18.85
CA SER A 2 -10.39 1.35 -18.61
C SER A 2 -9.02 1.22 -19.28
N ASN A 3 -8.78 2.08 -20.26
CA ASN A 3 -7.52 2.20 -20.98
C ASN A 3 -6.44 2.74 -20.03
N THR A 4 -5.73 1.87 -19.31
CA THR A 4 -4.52 2.24 -18.57
C THR A 4 -3.44 2.52 -19.58
N ALA A 5 -3.18 3.80 -19.84
CA ALA A 5 -2.03 4.22 -20.64
C ALA A 5 -0.78 3.57 -20.06
N VAL A 6 -0.03 2.87 -20.92
CA VAL A 6 1.24 2.24 -20.54
C VAL A 6 2.17 3.35 -20.06
N HIS A 7 2.41 3.43 -18.76
CA HIS A 7 3.29 4.43 -18.14
C HIS A 7 4.74 4.06 -18.43
N THR A 8 5.27 4.50 -19.58
CA THR A 8 6.69 4.39 -19.93
C THR A 8 7.49 5.63 -19.56
N ASP A 9 6.84 6.71 -19.12
CA ASP A 9 7.47 8.00 -18.82
C ASP A 9 7.39 8.34 -17.31
N ILE A 10 8.38 9.09 -16.84
CA ILE A 10 8.53 9.55 -15.45
C ILE A 10 7.83 10.88 -15.15
N THR A 11 7.13 11.49 -16.11
CA THR A 11 6.45 12.78 -15.89
C THR A 11 5.58 12.76 -14.63
N ARG A 12 4.78 11.71 -14.43
CA ARG A 12 3.93 11.54 -13.25
C ARG A 12 4.75 11.42 -11.96
N LEU A 13 5.84 10.66 -11.97
CA LEU A 13 6.76 10.56 -10.83
C LEU A 13 7.32 11.95 -10.47
N LEU A 14 7.76 12.74 -11.46
CA LEU A 14 8.29 14.08 -11.23
C LEU A 14 7.22 15.04 -10.71
N GLU A 15 5.96 14.93 -11.15
CA GLU A 15 4.84 15.70 -10.61
C GLU A 15 4.57 15.38 -9.13
N ILE A 16 4.55 14.09 -8.77
CA ILE A 16 4.39 13.65 -7.38
C ILE A 16 5.50 14.24 -6.52
N LEU A 17 6.76 14.12 -6.95
CA LEU A 17 7.91 14.64 -6.21
C LEU A 17 7.84 16.15 -6.03
N ARG A 18 7.45 16.90 -7.08
CA ARG A 18 7.24 18.36 -6.97
C ARG A 18 6.15 18.73 -5.98
N ALA A 19 5.05 17.97 -5.94
CA ALA A 19 3.92 18.23 -5.05
C ALA A 19 4.28 18.09 -3.55
N THR A 20 5.28 17.28 -3.21
CA THR A 20 5.74 17.12 -1.81
C THR A 20 6.43 18.37 -1.22
N GLY A 21 6.91 19.30 -2.07
CA GLY A 21 7.70 20.45 -1.64
C GLY A 21 9.11 20.13 -1.13
N LYS A 22 9.53 18.86 -1.11
CA LYS A 22 10.91 18.45 -0.76
C LYS A 22 11.89 18.70 -1.91
N LYS A 23 13.15 18.93 -1.56
CA LYS A 23 14.24 19.07 -2.54
C LYS A 23 14.72 17.69 -2.98
N TYR A 24 14.35 17.31 -4.18
CA TYR A 24 14.85 16.12 -4.87
C TYR A 24 15.89 16.49 -5.92
N ASP A 25 16.89 15.63 -6.10
CA ASP A 25 17.79 15.73 -7.25
C ASP A 25 17.12 15.06 -8.45
N THR A 26 16.41 15.88 -9.24
CA THR A 26 15.64 15.40 -10.38
C THR A 26 16.53 14.90 -11.52
N ASP A 27 17.76 15.40 -11.62
CA ASP A 27 18.68 14.99 -12.67
C ASP A 27 19.23 13.59 -12.36
N LYS A 28 19.56 13.32 -11.09
CA LYS A 28 19.93 11.98 -10.61
C LYS A 28 18.79 10.97 -10.83
N ILE A 29 17.55 11.35 -10.53
CA ILE A 29 16.37 10.49 -10.74
C ILE A 29 16.12 10.21 -12.23
N ARG A 30 16.25 11.23 -13.09
CA ARG A 30 16.12 11.06 -14.54
C ARG A 30 17.20 10.11 -15.08
N ALA A 31 18.45 10.28 -14.65
CA ALA A 31 19.55 9.41 -15.04
C ALA A 31 19.31 7.95 -14.58
N ALA A 32 18.77 7.74 -13.38
CA ALA A 32 18.42 6.41 -12.88
C ALA A 32 17.32 5.76 -13.73
N TYR A 33 16.30 6.52 -14.12
CA TYR A 33 15.25 6.05 -15.01
C TYR A 33 15.78 5.68 -16.41
N GLU A 34 16.59 6.56 -17.02
CA GLU A 34 17.17 6.31 -18.35
C GLU A 34 18.04 5.04 -18.33
N TYR A 35 18.83 4.87 -17.28
CA TYR A 35 19.64 3.67 -17.09
C TYR A 35 18.77 2.41 -16.91
N ALA A 36 17.75 2.45 -16.07
CA ALA A 36 16.82 1.33 -15.90
C ALA A 36 16.10 0.97 -17.22
N ASN A 37 15.67 1.98 -17.97
CA ASN A 37 15.02 1.80 -19.27
C ASN A 37 15.95 1.16 -20.31
N GLU A 38 17.22 1.54 -20.31
CA GLU A 38 18.25 0.92 -21.15
C GLU A 38 18.50 -0.54 -20.76
N MET A 39 18.64 -0.84 -19.46
CA MET A 39 18.92 -2.19 -18.99
C MET A 39 17.78 -3.15 -19.34
N HIS A 40 16.55 -2.72 -19.07
CA HIS A 40 15.33 -3.48 -19.34
C HIS A 40 14.83 -3.36 -20.79
N ARG A 41 15.61 -2.75 -21.70
CA ARG A 41 15.22 -2.58 -23.09
C ARG A 41 14.95 -3.94 -23.76
N GLY A 42 13.76 -4.08 -24.34
CA GLY A 42 13.30 -5.31 -24.98
C GLY A 42 12.71 -6.35 -24.03
N GLN A 43 12.72 -6.11 -22.72
CA GLN A 43 12.05 -6.97 -21.74
C GLN A 43 10.58 -6.59 -21.60
N MET A 44 9.72 -7.60 -21.43
CA MET A 44 8.28 -7.43 -21.22
C MET A 44 7.84 -8.11 -19.92
N ARG A 45 6.86 -7.50 -19.24
CA ARG A 45 6.15 -8.11 -18.12
C ARG A 45 5.29 -9.28 -18.61
N ALA A 46 4.89 -10.15 -17.70
CA ALA A 46 3.90 -11.19 -17.98
C ALA A 46 2.54 -10.63 -18.45
N SER A 47 2.25 -9.36 -18.15
CA SER A 47 1.07 -8.62 -18.63
C SER A 47 1.18 -8.15 -20.09
N GLY A 48 2.36 -8.23 -20.70
CA GLY A 48 2.63 -7.72 -22.05
C GLY A 48 3.13 -6.26 -22.11
N GLU A 49 3.23 -5.58 -20.97
CA GLU A 49 3.77 -4.22 -20.90
C GLU A 49 5.32 -4.20 -20.91
N PRO A 50 5.96 -3.10 -21.36
CA PRO A 50 7.41 -2.92 -21.19
C PRO A 50 7.83 -3.04 -19.73
N TYR A 51 8.92 -3.74 -19.45
CA TYR A 51 9.34 -4.02 -18.06
C TYR A 51 9.55 -2.74 -17.22
N ILE A 52 10.00 -1.66 -17.86
CA ILE A 52 10.22 -0.35 -17.22
C ILE A 52 8.98 0.22 -16.52
N SER A 53 7.75 -0.17 -16.92
CA SER A 53 6.53 0.27 -16.24
C SER A 53 6.51 -0.13 -14.76
N HIS A 54 7.13 -1.27 -14.41
CA HIS A 54 7.19 -1.74 -13.03
C HIS A 54 8.10 -0.88 -12.14
N PRO A 55 9.40 -0.67 -12.46
CA PRO A 55 10.24 0.23 -11.67
C PRO A 55 9.68 1.65 -11.53
N ILE A 56 9.07 2.20 -12.58
CA ILE A 56 8.40 3.53 -12.50
C ILE A 56 7.28 3.49 -11.47
N ALA A 57 6.38 2.51 -11.55
CA ALA A 57 5.25 2.42 -10.63
C ALA A 57 5.69 2.16 -9.18
N VAL A 58 6.78 1.42 -8.95
CA VAL A 58 7.37 1.25 -7.61
C VAL A 58 7.92 2.59 -7.12
N ALA A 59 8.66 3.32 -7.95
CA ALA A 59 9.18 4.64 -7.62
C ALA A 59 8.06 5.66 -7.30
N GLU A 60 6.92 5.60 -7.99
CA GLU A 60 5.74 6.43 -7.68
C GLU A 60 5.16 6.11 -6.30
N ILE A 61 5.10 4.84 -5.91
CA ILE A 61 4.63 4.46 -4.56
C ILE A 61 5.63 4.94 -3.50
N VAL A 62 6.93 4.79 -3.75
CA VAL A 62 8.01 5.27 -2.88
C VAL A 62 7.99 6.80 -2.75
N ALA A 63 7.71 7.53 -3.83
CA ALA A 63 7.53 8.98 -3.82
C ALA A 63 6.32 9.40 -2.96
N GLY A 64 5.24 8.61 -2.97
CA GLY A 64 4.09 8.82 -2.08
C GLY A 64 4.37 8.60 -0.59
N LEU A 65 5.49 7.97 -0.25
CA LEU A 65 6.02 7.88 1.13
C LEU A 65 6.99 9.02 1.46
N GLU A 66 7.25 9.90 0.48
CA GLU A 66 8.17 11.03 0.57
C GLU A 66 9.58 10.68 1.07
N LEU A 67 10.07 9.52 0.65
CA LEU A 67 11.45 9.09 0.88
C LEU A 67 12.44 9.96 0.09
N ASP A 68 13.73 9.83 0.37
CA ASP A 68 14.82 10.63 -0.21
C ASP A 68 15.15 10.26 -1.67
N THR A 69 15.91 11.11 -2.35
CA THR A 69 16.34 10.91 -3.75
C THR A 69 16.96 9.52 -3.97
N ASP A 70 17.80 9.05 -3.05
CA ASP A 70 18.49 7.77 -3.20
C ASP A 70 17.53 6.59 -3.11
N SER A 71 16.48 6.68 -2.28
CA SER A 71 15.40 5.68 -2.26
C SER A 71 14.64 5.63 -3.57
N ILE A 72 14.38 6.78 -4.19
CA ILE A 72 13.70 6.85 -5.50
C ILE A 72 14.59 6.25 -6.59
N CYS A 73 15.88 6.56 -6.59
CA CYS A 73 16.84 5.97 -7.53
C CYS A 73 16.94 4.45 -7.33
N ALA A 74 17.05 3.99 -6.09
CA ALA A 74 17.07 2.56 -5.78
C ALA A 74 15.78 1.85 -6.19
N ALA A 75 14.61 2.49 -6.05
CA ALA A 75 13.34 1.95 -6.53
C ALA A 75 13.28 1.80 -8.05
N LEU A 76 13.87 2.74 -8.82
CA LEU A 76 13.99 2.62 -10.27
C LEU A 76 14.98 1.52 -10.70
N LEU A 77 15.98 1.24 -9.87
CA LEU A 77 17.09 0.34 -10.19
C LEU A 77 16.98 -1.06 -9.55
N HIS A 78 15.99 -1.30 -8.69
CA HIS A 78 15.97 -2.47 -7.80
C HIS A 78 16.09 -3.82 -8.50
N ASP A 79 15.46 -3.99 -9.66
CA ASP A 79 15.49 -5.24 -10.44
C ASP A 79 16.62 -5.30 -11.48
N THR A 80 17.38 -4.21 -11.66
CA THR A 80 18.40 -4.15 -12.73
C THR A 80 19.55 -5.14 -12.50
N VAL A 81 19.97 -5.33 -11.24
CA VAL A 81 21.06 -6.26 -10.89
C VAL A 81 20.61 -7.72 -10.97
N GLU A 82 19.34 -8.00 -10.70
CA GLU A 82 18.78 -9.36 -10.76
C GLU A 82 18.48 -9.78 -12.19
N ASP A 83 17.66 -9.00 -12.91
CA ASP A 83 17.11 -9.38 -14.21
C ASP A 83 18.03 -9.02 -15.38
N CYS A 84 19.02 -8.17 -15.15
CA CYS A 84 20.00 -7.75 -16.16
C CYS A 84 21.44 -7.96 -15.68
N SER A 85 21.68 -9.03 -14.91
CA SER A 85 23.02 -9.39 -14.39
C SER A 85 24.10 -9.52 -15.47
N ASP A 86 23.72 -9.85 -16.71
CA ASP A 86 24.62 -9.88 -17.87
C ASP A 86 25.05 -8.49 -18.38
N LYS A 87 24.31 -7.43 -18.00
CA LYS A 87 24.48 -6.06 -18.51
C LYS A 87 24.97 -5.07 -17.46
N THR A 88 24.66 -5.29 -16.18
CA THR A 88 25.00 -4.39 -15.07
C THR A 88 25.37 -5.16 -13.81
N ASN A 89 26.11 -4.50 -12.93
CA ASN A 89 26.44 -5.01 -11.61
C ASN A 89 26.41 -3.87 -10.57
N LEU A 90 26.55 -4.22 -9.29
CA LEU A 90 26.53 -3.24 -8.19
C LEU A 90 27.65 -2.20 -8.29
N HIS A 91 28.80 -2.54 -8.87
CA HIS A 91 29.92 -1.61 -9.02
C HIS A 91 29.59 -0.49 -10.03
N GLU A 92 28.92 -0.82 -11.14
CA GLU A 92 28.46 0.18 -12.10
C GLU A 92 27.40 1.10 -11.50
N ILE A 93 26.49 0.56 -10.69
CA ILE A 93 25.48 1.36 -9.95
C ILE A 93 26.17 2.30 -8.96
N GLU A 94 27.14 1.82 -8.19
CA GLU A 94 27.91 2.65 -7.25
C GLU A 94 28.63 3.78 -7.96
N LYS A 95 29.28 3.49 -9.10
CA LYS A 95 30.03 4.48 -9.88
C LYS A 95 29.12 5.57 -10.47
N LYS A 96 27.91 5.23 -10.90
CA LYS A 96 26.97 6.16 -11.55
C LYS A 96 26.08 6.92 -10.57
N PHE A 97 25.63 6.27 -9.50
CA PHE A 97 24.59 6.79 -8.60
C PHE A 97 25.05 6.93 -7.14
N GLY A 98 26.26 6.50 -6.82
CA GLY A 98 26.87 6.61 -5.50
C GLY A 98 26.65 5.38 -4.62
N THR A 99 27.43 5.33 -3.54
CA THR A 99 27.48 4.19 -2.61
C THR A 99 26.15 3.94 -1.90
N ASP A 100 25.40 4.99 -1.53
CA ASP A 100 24.11 4.83 -0.84
C ASP A 100 23.07 4.10 -1.71
N VAL A 101 22.97 4.47 -2.98
CA VAL A 101 22.05 3.80 -3.94
C VAL A 101 22.48 2.34 -4.15
N ALA A 102 23.78 2.09 -4.30
CA ALA A 102 24.29 0.72 -4.46
C ALA A 102 24.04 -0.15 -3.22
N MET A 103 24.18 0.39 -2.01
CA MET A 103 23.85 -0.33 -0.77
C MET A 103 22.36 -0.67 -0.68
N LEU A 104 21.48 0.24 -1.10
CA LEU A 104 20.04 -0.01 -1.13
C LEU A 104 19.69 -1.12 -2.13
N VAL A 105 20.24 -1.06 -3.35
CA VAL A 105 20.01 -2.08 -4.39
C VAL A 105 20.57 -3.44 -3.96
N ASP A 106 21.78 -3.50 -3.41
CA ASP A 106 22.37 -4.73 -2.86
C ASP A 106 21.49 -5.35 -1.75
N GLY A 107 20.96 -4.52 -0.86
CA GLY A 107 20.04 -4.94 0.18
C GLY A 107 18.76 -5.56 -0.38
N LEU A 108 18.21 -4.99 -1.46
CA LEU A 108 17.03 -5.50 -2.15
C LEU A 108 17.31 -6.83 -2.85
N THR A 109 18.47 -6.96 -3.50
CA THR A 109 18.85 -8.16 -4.24
C THR A 109 19.03 -9.39 -3.35
N LYS A 110 19.67 -9.20 -2.19
CA LYS A 110 19.91 -10.31 -1.25
C LYS A 110 18.62 -10.92 -0.67
N ILE A 111 17.55 -10.13 -0.55
CA ILE A 111 16.24 -10.60 -0.05
C ILE A 111 15.61 -11.60 -1.04
N VAL A 112 15.85 -11.44 -2.35
CA VAL A 112 15.22 -12.31 -3.36
C VAL A 112 15.94 -13.66 -3.46
N THR A 113 17.27 -13.68 -3.39
CA THR A 113 18.08 -14.90 -3.51
C THR A 113 17.85 -15.95 -2.43
N LEU A 114 17.38 -15.56 -1.24
CA LEU A 114 17.22 -16.45 -0.08
C LEU A 114 15.87 -17.18 -0.05
N ARG A 115 15.04 -17.08 -1.09
CA ARG A 115 13.68 -17.64 -1.14
C ARG A 115 13.59 -19.16 -1.40
N VAL A 116 14.71 -19.88 -1.43
CA VAL A 116 14.76 -21.29 -1.88
C VAL A 116 14.75 -22.25 -0.68
N GLU A 117 13.62 -22.44 -0.01
CA GLU A 117 13.44 -23.54 0.96
C GLU A 117 12.02 -24.16 0.88
N ASP A 118 11.93 -25.49 0.87
CA ASP A 118 10.75 -26.31 0.49
C ASP A 118 9.61 -26.43 1.53
N LYS A 119 9.64 -25.69 2.65
CA LYS A 119 8.57 -25.75 3.68
C LYS A 119 7.92 -24.39 3.90
N GLU A 120 6.65 -24.25 3.53
CA GLU A 120 5.89 -22.98 3.53
C GLU A 120 5.87 -22.25 4.89
N GLU A 121 5.66 -22.96 6.00
CA GLU A 121 5.63 -22.32 7.34
C GLU A 121 7.02 -21.91 7.84
N ALA A 122 8.04 -22.74 7.62
CA ALA A 122 9.42 -22.42 7.97
C ALA A 122 9.93 -21.25 7.11
N HIS A 123 9.53 -21.20 5.84
CA HIS A 123 9.87 -20.15 4.90
C HIS A 123 9.33 -18.78 5.35
N ILE A 124 8.09 -18.71 5.81
CA ILE A 124 7.47 -17.47 6.31
C ILE A 124 8.21 -16.94 7.55
N GLU A 125 8.53 -17.81 8.51
CA GLU A 125 9.20 -17.41 9.74
C GLU A 125 10.69 -17.05 9.50
N ASN A 126 11.37 -17.78 8.60
CA ASN A 126 12.73 -17.48 8.17
C ASN A 126 12.79 -16.14 7.42
N LEU A 127 11.87 -15.89 6.49
CA LEU A 127 11.77 -14.62 5.77
C LEU A 127 11.47 -13.46 6.73
N ARG A 128 10.60 -13.67 7.72
CA ARG A 128 10.29 -12.67 8.75
C ARG A 128 11.51 -12.31 9.60
N LYS A 129 12.26 -13.31 10.07
CA LYS A 129 13.50 -13.11 10.86
C LYS A 129 14.59 -12.43 10.02
N MET A 130 14.71 -12.82 8.76
CA MET A 130 15.68 -12.27 7.82
C MET A 130 15.42 -10.79 7.51
N LEU A 131 14.18 -10.42 7.15
CA LEU A 131 13.83 -9.02 6.87
C LEU A 131 14.11 -8.11 8.07
N LEU A 132 13.96 -8.62 9.30
CA LEU A 132 14.30 -7.88 10.52
C LEU A 132 15.81 -7.82 10.78
N ALA A 133 16.54 -8.90 10.48
CA ALA A 133 17.98 -9.01 10.74
C ALA A 133 18.85 -8.26 9.71
N MET A 134 18.38 -8.09 8.47
CA MET A 134 19.13 -7.44 7.39
C MET A 134 18.99 -5.90 7.36
N SER A 135 18.12 -5.34 8.21
CA SER A 135 17.75 -3.92 8.20
C SER A 135 18.81 -3.01 8.85
N ARG A 136 20.01 -2.92 8.28
CA ARG A 136 20.91 -1.78 8.56
C ARG A 136 20.29 -0.46 8.09
N ASP A 137 19.41 -0.53 7.09
CA ASP A 137 18.67 0.60 6.56
C ASP A 137 17.19 0.25 6.33
N VAL A 138 16.29 0.99 6.99
CA VAL A 138 14.84 0.81 6.90
C VAL A 138 14.30 1.13 5.49
N ARG A 139 15.01 1.96 4.70
CA ARG A 139 14.64 2.32 3.33
C ARG A 139 14.52 1.09 2.43
N VAL A 140 15.37 0.08 2.62
CA VAL A 140 15.31 -1.21 1.90
C VAL A 140 13.97 -1.90 2.12
N ILE A 141 13.48 -1.93 3.36
CA ILE A 141 12.19 -2.56 3.68
C ILE A 141 11.04 -1.77 3.04
N PHE A 142 11.09 -0.43 3.09
CA PHE A 142 10.06 0.41 2.47
C PHE A 142 9.98 0.19 0.97
N ILE A 143 11.11 0.20 0.27
CA ILE A 143 11.15 -0.07 -1.17
C ILE A 143 10.62 -1.49 -1.44
N LYS A 144 10.99 -2.49 -0.64
CA LYS A 144 10.51 -3.86 -0.83
C LYS A 144 9.01 -4.02 -0.61
N LEU A 145 8.43 -3.28 0.34
CA LEU A 145 6.98 -3.25 0.54
C LEU A 145 6.26 -2.59 -0.64
N CYS A 146 6.84 -1.54 -1.22
CA CYS A 146 6.31 -0.87 -2.41
C CYS A 146 6.38 -1.78 -3.65
N ASP A 147 7.51 -2.46 -3.85
CA ASP A 147 7.68 -3.51 -4.86
C ASP A 147 6.60 -4.59 -4.69
N ARG A 148 6.46 -5.15 -3.49
CA ARG A 148 5.45 -6.17 -3.22
C ARG A 148 4.03 -5.67 -3.50
N LEU A 149 3.72 -4.42 -3.13
CA LEU A 149 2.42 -3.83 -3.40
C LEU A 149 2.13 -3.74 -4.90
N HIS A 150 3.07 -3.25 -5.69
CA HIS A 150 2.90 -3.20 -7.14
C HIS A 150 2.77 -4.60 -7.76
N ASN A 151 3.54 -5.57 -7.27
CA ASN A 151 3.43 -6.96 -7.70
C ASN A 151 2.07 -7.57 -7.36
N MET A 152 1.48 -7.24 -6.21
CA MET A 152 0.12 -7.67 -5.87
C MET A 152 -0.95 -7.01 -6.75
N ARG A 153 -0.76 -5.74 -7.15
CA ARG A 153 -1.68 -5.03 -8.07
C ARG A 153 -1.68 -5.60 -9.49
N THR A 154 -0.59 -6.25 -9.90
CA THR A 154 -0.40 -6.79 -11.25
C THR A 154 -0.35 -8.33 -11.27
N LEU A 155 -0.81 -8.97 -10.19
CA LEU A 155 -0.66 -10.41 -9.99
C LEU A 155 -1.53 -11.26 -10.93
N ASP A 156 -2.58 -10.66 -11.51
CA ASP A 156 -3.51 -11.30 -12.46
C ASP A 156 -2.84 -11.85 -13.73
N ALA A 157 -1.65 -11.37 -14.09
CA ALA A 157 -0.93 -11.88 -15.26
C ALA A 157 -0.20 -13.22 -14.99
N LYS A 158 -0.03 -13.65 -13.73
CA LYS A 158 0.73 -14.87 -13.38
C LYS A 158 -0.17 -16.12 -13.35
N PRO A 159 0.37 -17.35 -13.39
CA PRO A 159 -0.40 -18.57 -13.16
C PRO A 159 -0.96 -18.68 -11.73
N GLU A 160 -2.10 -19.35 -11.54
CA GLU A 160 -2.81 -19.45 -10.26
C GLU A 160 -1.92 -19.91 -9.09
N SER A 161 -1.10 -20.94 -9.29
CA SER A 161 -0.18 -21.45 -8.26
C SER A 161 0.77 -20.35 -7.74
N LYS A 162 1.35 -19.56 -8.65
CA LYS A 162 2.19 -18.42 -8.30
C LYS A 162 1.39 -17.29 -7.64
N ARG A 163 0.14 -17.06 -8.04
CA ARG A 163 -0.72 -16.05 -7.40
C ARG A 163 -0.99 -16.41 -5.94
N ARG A 164 -1.41 -17.64 -5.67
CA ARG A 164 -1.71 -18.11 -4.30
C ARG A 164 -0.48 -18.03 -3.40
N LEU A 165 0.68 -18.51 -3.86
CA LEU A 165 1.93 -18.43 -3.10
C LEU A 165 2.32 -16.98 -2.78
N THR A 166 2.29 -16.09 -3.78
CA THR A 166 2.60 -14.66 -3.62
C THR A 166 1.64 -14.00 -2.63
N ALA A 167 0.35 -14.32 -2.70
CA ALA A 167 -0.69 -13.80 -1.81
C ALA A 167 -0.52 -14.30 -0.36
N LEU A 168 -0.13 -15.56 -0.18
CA LEU A 168 0.16 -16.16 1.13
C LEU A 168 1.35 -15.47 1.79
N GLU A 169 2.48 -15.34 1.07
CA GLU A 169 3.67 -14.63 1.53
C GLU A 169 3.33 -13.18 1.92
N THR A 170 2.52 -12.52 1.09
CA THR A 170 2.05 -11.16 1.34
C THR A 170 1.22 -11.05 2.62
N MET A 171 0.28 -11.95 2.84
CA MET A 171 -0.60 -11.96 4.01
C MET A 171 0.17 -12.22 5.31
N HIS A 172 1.11 -13.16 5.29
CA HIS A 172 1.80 -13.62 6.51
C HIS A 172 3.09 -12.85 6.82
N VAL A 173 3.73 -12.24 5.83
CA VAL A 173 5.03 -11.56 6.01
C VAL A 173 4.91 -10.05 5.80
N TYR A 174 4.52 -9.62 4.60
CA TYR A 174 4.59 -8.21 4.21
C TYR A 174 3.51 -7.35 4.87
N ALA A 175 2.27 -7.83 4.97
CA ALA A 175 1.21 -7.08 5.66
C ALA A 175 1.52 -6.87 7.16
N PRO A 176 1.94 -7.89 7.94
CA PRO A 176 2.39 -7.69 9.32
C PRO A 176 3.65 -6.83 9.45
N LEU A 177 4.52 -6.81 8.44
CA LEU A 177 5.69 -5.92 8.41
C LEU A 177 5.27 -4.46 8.19
N ALA A 178 4.42 -4.20 7.20
CA ALA A 178 3.84 -2.88 6.95
C ALA A 178 3.11 -2.34 8.20
N HIS A 179 2.38 -3.21 8.92
CA HIS A 179 1.74 -2.84 10.18
C HIS A 179 2.74 -2.38 11.24
N ARG A 180 3.85 -3.11 11.41
CA ARG A 180 4.90 -2.78 12.39
C ARG A 180 5.61 -1.46 12.07
N LEU A 181 5.67 -1.09 10.80
CA LEU A 181 6.25 0.17 10.33
C LEU A 181 5.23 1.32 10.26
N GLY A 182 4.01 1.15 10.79
CA GLY A 182 2.98 2.18 10.76
C GLY A 182 2.36 2.44 9.38
N MET A 183 2.67 1.64 8.37
CA MET A 183 2.21 1.81 6.99
C MET A 183 0.80 1.24 6.78
N GLN A 184 -0.18 1.79 7.50
CA GLN A 184 -1.52 1.23 7.57
C GLN A 184 -2.25 1.16 6.22
N ARG A 185 -2.02 2.16 5.33
CA ARG A 185 -2.61 2.17 3.98
C ARG A 185 -2.09 1.02 3.13
N ILE A 186 -0.77 0.83 3.09
CA ILE A 186 -0.14 -0.27 2.35
C ILE A 186 -0.59 -1.61 2.93
N LYS A 187 -0.58 -1.76 4.26
CA LYS A 187 -1.07 -2.97 4.94
C LYS A 187 -2.49 -3.34 4.48
N GLN A 188 -3.44 -2.40 4.57
CA GLN A 188 -4.83 -2.65 4.20
C GLN A 188 -4.97 -3.06 2.74
N GLU A 189 -4.19 -2.45 1.85
CA GLU A 189 -4.21 -2.78 0.44
C GLU A 189 -3.63 -4.16 0.16
N LEU A 190 -2.47 -4.49 0.76
CA LEU A 190 -1.87 -5.83 0.68
C LEU A 190 -2.81 -6.92 1.21
N GLU A 191 -3.45 -6.69 2.36
CA GLU A 191 -4.40 -7.64 2.95
C GLU A 191 -5.62 -7.89 2.03
N ASN A 192 -6.17 -6.83 1.42
CA ASN A 192 -7.30 -6.95 0.50
C ASN A 192 -6.91 -7.71 -0.78
N LEU A 193 -5.79 -7.34 -1.40
CA LEU A 193 -5.31 -8.00 -2.61
C LEU A 193 -4.98 -9.46 -2.32
N SER A 194 -4.35 -9.77 -1.20
CA SER A 194 -4.09 -11.15 -0.80
C SER A 194 -5.37 -11.95 -0.62
N LEU A 195 -6.39 -11.39 0.03
CA LEU A 195 -7.66 -12.09 0.24
C LEU A 195 -8.33 -12.46 -1.09
N GLN A 196 -8.31 -11.56 -2.08
CA GLN A 196 -8.88 -11.79 -3.40
C GLN A 196 -8.30 -13.04 -4.08
N TYR A 197 -7.03 -13.36 -3.86
CA TYR A 197 -6.37 -14.53 -4.44
C TYR A 197 -6.42 -15.78 -3.55
N LEU A 198 -6.47 -15.61 -2.22
CA LEU A 198 -6.49 -16.73 -1.27
C LEU A 198 -7.91 -17.32 -1.13
N ASP A 199 -8.93 -16.48 -1.06
CA ASP A 199 -10.33 -16.88 -0.96
C ASP A 199 -11.20 -15.96 -1.85
N PRO A 200 -11.21 -16.19 -3.18
CA PRO A 200 -11.97 -15.37 -4.11
C PRO A 200 -13.48 -15.45 -3.85
N ILE A 201 -13.98 -16.59 -3.36
CA ILE A 201 -15.40 -16.81 -3.07
C ILE A 201 -15.81 -15.95 -1.87
N GLY A 202 -15.09 -16.07 -0.75
CA GLY A 202 -15.36 -15.28 0.44
C GLY A 202 -15.12 -13.79 0.23
N TYR A 203 -14.14 -13.40 -0.59
CA TYR A 203 -13.93 -12.02 -1.00
C TYR A 203 -15.15 -11.45 -1.73
N GLU A 204 -15.64 -12.16 -2.74
CA GLU A 204 -16.77 -11.73 -3.57
C GLU A 204 -18.08 -11.71 -2.78
N GLU A 205 -18.29 -12.68 -1.88
CA GLU A 205 -19.43 -12.70 -0.98
C GLU A 205 -19.45 -11.45 -0.09
N VAL A 206 -18.35 -11.16 0.60
CA VAL A 206 -18.25 -9.97 1.46
C VAL A 206 -18.41 -8.68 0.65
N ARG A 207 -17.79 -8.60 -0.54
CA ARG A 207 -17.92 -7.45 -1.44
C ARG A 207 -19.38 -7.19 -1.82
N ARG A 208 -20.12 -8.22 -2.23
CA ARG A 208 -21.53 -8.09 -2.62
C ARG A 208 -22.40 -7.64 -1.46
N HIS A 209 -22.23 -8.23 -0.28
CA HIS A 209 -22.98 -7.82 0.91
C HIS A 209 -22.73 -6.36 1.29
N ILE A 210 -21.48 -5.86 1.13
CA ILE A 210 -21.16 -4.44 1.34
C ILE A 210 -21.90 -3.57 0.33
N GLU A 211 -21.86 -3.92 -0.95
CA GLU A 211 -22.52 -3.16 -2.02
C GLU A 211 -24.03 -3.09 -1.83
N GLU A 212 -24.66 -4.22 -1.49
CA GLU A 212 -26.10 -4.31 -1.23
C GLU A 212 -26.51 -3.44 -0.03
N LYS A 213 -25.86 -3.60 1.13
CA LYS A 213 -26.19 -2.78 2.31
C LYS A 213 -25.86 -1.31 2.10
N TYR A 214 -24.79 -0.99 1.37
CA TYR A 214 -24.44 0.39 1.07
C TYR A 214 -25.52 1.04 0.18
N GLY A 215 -25.99 0.34 -0.86
CA GLY A 215 -27.09 0.79 -1.71
C GLY A 215 -28.39 0.99 -0.93
N GLN A 216 -28.76 0.04 -0.06
CA GLN A 216 -29.95 0.13 0.78
C GLN A 216 -29.91 1.32 1.76
N ASN A 217 -28.73 1.61 2.31
CA ASN A 217 -28.55 2.65 3.33
C ASN A 217 -28.05 3.98 2.78
N LEU A 218 -27.90 4.15 1.47
CA LEU A 218 -27.31 5.35 0.86
C LEU A 218 -28.02 6.63 1.30
N ASN A 219 -29.36 6.62 1.24
CA ASN A 219 -30.18 7.77 1.67
C ASN A 219 -30.03 8.07 3.16
N PHE A 220 -29.87 7.03 3.99
CA PHE A 220 -29.66 7.20 5.43
C PHE A 220 -28.25 7.79 5.70
N ILE A 221 -27.24 7.25 5.04
CA ILE A 221 -25.84 7.71 5.13
C ILE A 221 -25.73 9.18 4.73
N GLU A 222 -26.32 9.59 3.61
CA GLU A 222 -26.29 10.98 3.16
C GLU A 222 -27.08 11.92 4.08
N LYS A 223 -28.20 11.45 4.66
CA LYS A 223 -28.92 12.22 5.70
C LYS A 223 -28.08 12.43 6.95
N VAL A 224 -27.41 11.38 7.44
CA VAL A 224 -26.52 11.47 8.62
C VAL A 224 -25.35 12.40 8.31
N ARG A 225 -24.73 12.26 7.13
CA ARG A 225 -23.64 13.12 6.68
C ARG A 225 -24.06 14.59 6.63
N ALA A 226 -25.22 14.89 6.04
CA ALA A 226 -25.76 16.26 5.97
C ALA A 226 -26.12 16.82 7.36
N ALA A 227 -26.62 15.96 8.26
CA ALA A 227 -26.92 16.37 9.63
C ALA A 227 -25.65 16.72 10.42
N VAL A 228 -24.61 15.89 10.30
CA VAL A 228 -23.30 16.14 10.92
C VAL A 228 -22.67 17.40 10.33
N ASP A 229 -22.69 17.56 9.01
CA ASP A 229 -22.13 18.74 8.33
C ASP A 229 -22.78 20.05 8.83
N ARG A 230 -24.12 20.06 8.91
CA ARG A 230 -24.88 21.21 9.44
C ARG A 230 -24.52 21.51 10.89
N LYS A 231 -24.54 20.50 11.78
CA LYS A 231 -24.26 20.70 13.21
C LYS A 231 -22.84 21.24 13.43
N MET A 232 -21.86 20.75 12.69
CA MET A 232 -20.48 21.24 12.78
C MET A 232 -20.35 22.69 12.28
N ARG A 233 -21.01 23.05 11.17
CA ARG A 233 -21.04 24.43 10.66
C ARG A 233 -21.74 25.42 11.60
N GLU A 234 -22.85 25.01 12.22
CA GLU A 234 -23.57 25.82 13.22
C GLU A 234 -22.69 26.17 14.43
N ASN A 235 -21.72 25.31 14.77
CA ASN A 235 -20.76 25.51 15.85
C ASN A 235 -19.45 26.17 15.38
N ASN A 236 -19.41 26.69 14.14
CA ASN A 236 -18.26 27.38 13.54
C ASN A 236 -16.95 26.57 13.55
N ILE A 237 -17.03 25.23 13.46
CA ILE A 237 -15.86 24.37 13.36
C ILE A 237 -15.44 24.28 11.89
N HIS A 238 -14.15 24.45 11.60
CA HIS A 238 -13.60 24.15 10.28
C HIS A 238 -13.30 22.65 10.21
N PHE A 239 -13.91 21.93 9.25
CA PHE A 239 -13.73 20.49 9.13
C PHE A 239 -13.86 19.99 7.69
N THR A 240 -13.26 18.83 7.45
CA THR A 240 -13.52 18.01 6.26
C THR A 240 -14.20 16.71 6.68
N LEU A 241 -15.34 16.40 6.05
CA LEU A 241 -16.11 15.18 6.32
C LEU A 241 -15.96 14.19 5.18
N GLU A 242 -15.35 13.03 5.47
CA GLU A 242 -15.14 11.94 4.52
C GLU A 242 -15.96 10.70 4.90
N GLY A 243 -16.61 10.08 3.91
CA GLY A 243 -17.15 8.73 4.06
C GLY A 243 -16.06 7.68 3.87
N ARG A 244 -15.95 6.72 4.78
CA ARG A 244 -15.00 5.61 4.69
C ARG A 244 -15.74 4.27 4.81
N ILE A 245 -15.69 3.50 3.73
CA ILE A 245 -16.09 2.09 3.76
C ILE A 245 -14.92 1.26 4.31
N LYS A 246 -15.19 0.30 5.18
CA LYS A 246 -14.17 -0.64 5.63
C LYS A 246 -13.73 -1.55 4.50
N SER A 247 -12.44 -1.84 4.47
CA SER A 247 -11.84 -2.81 3.57
C SER A 247 -12.53 -4.18 3.68
N VAL A 248 -12.71 -4.88 2.55
CA VAL A 248 -13.27 -6.24 2.47
C VAL A 248 -12.58 -7.17 3.46
N TYR A 249 -11.24 -7.16 3.53
CA TYR A 249 -10.49 -8.00 4.45
C TYR A 249 -10.83 -7.75 5.92
N SER A 250 -10.99 -6.48 6.34
CA SER A 250 -11.37 -6.17 7.73
C SER A 250 -12.74 -6.72 8.10
N ILE A 251 -13.67 -6.79 7.14
CA ILE A 251 -15.02 -7.33 7.37
C ILE A 251 -14.96 -8.86 7.34
N TYR A 252 -14.31 -9.44 6.34
CA TYR A 252 -14.03 -10.87 6.25
C TYR A 252 -13.42 -11.39 7.56
N ARG A 253 -12.33 -10.78 8.03
CA ARG A 253 -11.67 -11.17 9.28
C ARG A 253 -12.61 -11.09 10.48
N LYS A 254 -13.54 -10.13 10.53
CA LYS A 254 -14.54 -10.06 11.61
C LYS A 254 -15.59 -11.16 11.51
N MET A 255 -16.06 -11.49 10.31
CA MET A 255 -17.04 -12.56 10.11
C MET A 255 -16.45 -13.90 10.55
N TYR A 256 -15.26 -14.23 10.03
CA TYR A 256 -14.63 -15.53 10.27
C TYR A 256 -14.03 -15.65 11.68
N ASN A 257 -13.30 -14.65 12.20
CA ASN A 257 -12.67 -14.79 13.52
C ASN A 257 -13.64 -14.59 14.69
N GLN A 258 -14.77 -13.90 14.48
CA GLN A 258 -15.73 -13.61 15.55
C GLN A 258 -17.05 -14.38 15.40
N ASN A 259 -17.16 -15.27 14.40
CA ASN A 259 -18.40 -15.99 14.03
C ASN A 259 -19.63 -15.07 13.98
N LYS A 260 -19.46 -13.87 13.44
CA LYS A 260 -20.53 -12.87 13.32
C LYS A 260 -21.14 -12.95 11.94
N SER A 261 -22.47 -12.95 11.88
CA SER A 261 -23.17 -12.78 10.59
C SER A 261 -22.95 -11.36 10.07
N PHE A 262 -23.02 -11.18 8.75
CA PHE A 262 -22.84 -9.87 8.12
C PHE A 262 -23.83 -8.82 8.68
N ASP A 263 -25.06 -9.23 9.00
CA ASP A 263 -26.08 -8.36 9.60
C ASP A 263 -25.71 -7.82 10.99
N GLN A 264 -24.82 -8.49 11.72
CA GLN A 264 -24.30 -8.02 13.02
C GLN A 264 -23.15 -7.01 12.85
N ILE A 265 -22.66 -6.81 11.62
CA ILE A 265 -21.59 -5.86 11.30
C ILE A 265 -22.21 -4.52 10.92
N TYR A 266 -22.66 -3.79 11.95
CA TYR A 266 -23.17 -2.42 11.82
C TYR A 266 -22.10 -1.39 11.40
N ASP A 267 -20.83 -1.81 11.34
CA ASP A 267 -19.69 -0.89 11.23
C ASP A 267 -18.98 -0.92 9.86
N PHE A 268 -19.66 -1.36 8.80
CA PHE A 268 -19.11 -1.40 7.45
C PHE A 268 -18.89 0.00 6.85
N TYR A 269 -19.68 1.00 7.27
CA TYR A 269 -19.53 2.39 6.90
C TYR A 269 -19.15 3.24 8.11
N ALA A 270 -18.24 4.19 7.92
CA ALA A 270 -17.81 5.15 8.94
C ALA A 270 -17.72 6.55 8.34
N LEU A 271 -17.97 7.58 9.16
CA LEU A 271 -17.67 8.96 8.84
C LEU A 271 -16.35 9.36 9.52
N ARG A 272 -15.47 10.02 8.78
CA ARG A 272 -14.24 10.61 9.28
C ARG A 272 -14.40 12.12 9.27
N ILE A 273 -14.15 12.74 10.42
CA ILE A 273 -14.12 14.18 10.60
C ILE A 273 -12.66 14.58 10.78
N ILE A 274 -12.15 15.42 9.89
CA ILE A 274 -10.79 15.96 9.94
C ILE A 274 -10.91 17.43 10.34
N VAL A 275 -10.22 17.80 11.42
CA VAL A 275 -10.19 19.15 12.01
C VAL A 275 -8.74 19.57 12.20
N ASP A 276 -8.52 20.86 12.46
CA ASP A 276 -7.17 21.45 12.52
C ASP A 276 -6.52 21.28 13.90
N THR A 277 -7.31 21.21 14.97
CA THR A 277 -6.80 21.18 16.35
C THR A 277 -7.32 20.00 17.18
N GLU A 278 -6.53 19.61 18.19
CA GLU A 278 -6.93 18.59 19.16
C GLU A 278 -8.20 18.98 19.94
N LEU A 279 -8.32 20.27 20.30
CA LEU A 279 -9.50 20.78 21.01
C LEU A 279 -10.77 20.57 20.18
N GLU A 280 -10.71 20.83 18.87
CA GLU A 280 -11.83 20.62 17.96
C GLU A 280 -12.18 19.13 17.80
N CYS A 281 -11.23 18.20 17.95
CA CYS A 281 -11.54 16.76 17.96
C CYS A 281 -12.49 16.41 19.11
N TYR A 282 -12.21 16.93 20.30
CA TYR A 282 -13.04 16.69 21.49
C TYR A 282 -14.37 17.47 21.42
N THR A 283 -14.38 18.68 20.86
CA THR A 283 -15.64 19.41 20.60
C THR A 283 -16.52 18.65 19.61
N ALA A 284 -15.95 18.18 18.51
CA ALA A 284 -16.66 17.37 17.52
C ALA A 284 -17.22 16.08 18.14
N LEU A 285 -16.45 15.40 18.98
CA LEU A 285 -16.92 14.22 19.72
C LEU A 285 -18.14 14.54 20.60
N GLY A 286 -18.10 15.65 21.33
CA GLY A 286 -19.23 16.11 22.16
C GLY A 286 -20.49 16.36 21.35
N LEU A 287 -20.37 17.05 20.22
CA LEU A 287 -21.49 17.30 19.29
C LEU A 287 -22.07 16.00 18.73
N ILE A 288 -21.23 15.02 18.40
CA ILE A 288 -21.68 13.71 17.91
C ILE A 288 -22.44 12.94 19.00
N HIS A 289 -21.97 12.97 20.25
CA HIS A 289 -22.67 12.33 21.38
C HIS A 289 -23.99 13.03 21.75
N GLU A 290 -24.13 14.34 21.47
CA GLU A 290 -25.41 15.04 21.60
C GLU A 290 -26.41 14.59 20.52
N MET A 291 -25.93 14.35 19.29
CA MET A 291 -26.76 13.94 18.17
C MET A 291 -27.15 12.45 18.20
N PHE A 292 -26.25 11.59 18.69
CA PHE A 292 -26.40 10.14 18.61
C PHE A 292 -26.01 9.47 19.92
N ASN A 293 -26.82 8.49 20.34
CA ASN A 293 -26.50 7.68 21.51
C ASN A 293 -25.25 6.84 21.25
N SER A 294 -24.23 7.01 22.10
CA SER A 294 -23.01 6.20 22.05
C SER A 294 -23.28 4.75 22.46
N ILE A 295 -22.65 3.79 21.79
CA ILE A 295 -22.70 2.38 22.18
C ILE A 295 -21.64 2.14 23.26
N PRO A 296 -22.01 1.65 24.46
CA PRO A 296 -21.06 1.37 25.54
C PRO A 296 -19.93 0.43 25.10
N GLY A 297 -18.70 0.74 25.52
CA GLY A 297 -17.51 -0.07 25.22
C GLY A 297 -16.98 0.02 23.79
N ARG A 298 -17.55 0.89 22.94
CA ARG A 298 -17.04 1.13 21.57
C ARG A 298 -16.26 2.43 21.38
N PHE A 299 -16.24 3.30 22.38
CA PHE A 299 -15.39 4.49 22.38
C PHE A 299 -13.91 4.10 22.53
N LYS A 300 -13.05 4.73 21.75
CA LYS A 300 -11.59 4.56 21.81
C LYS A 300 -10.94 5.91 21.60
N ASP A 301 -10.13 6.32 22.56
CA ASP A 301 -9.27 7.48 22.43
C ASP A 301 -7.86 7.03 22.04
N TYR A 302 -7.32 7.60 20.97
CA TYR A 302 -5.96 7.37 20.47
C TYR A 302 -5.14 8.67 20.44
N ILE A 303 -5.72 9.79 20.91
CA ILE A 303 -5.06 11.10 20.98
C ILE A 303 -4.29 11.22 22.30
N SER A 304 -4.94 10.85 23.41
CA SER A 304 -4.35 10.78 24.76
C SER A 304 -3.35 9.64 24.91
#